data_AF-A0A928Z0R6-F1
#
_entry.id   AF-A0A928Z0R6-F1
#
_cell.length_a   1.000
_cell.length_b   1.000
_cell.length_c   1.000
_cell.angle_alpha   90.00
_cell.angle_beta   90.00
_cell.angle_gamma   90.00
#
_symmetry.space_group_name_H-M   'P 1'
#
loop_
_entity.id
_entity.type
_entity.pdbx_description
1 polymer ?
#
loop_
_entity_poly.entity_id
_entity_poly.type
_entity_poly.pdbx_seq_one_letter_code
_entity_poly.pdbx_strand_id
1 'polypeptide(L)'
;SEPEVQQLVADAAKRGDRITRREVQQLADDWTAMSSDLLPEEIREKVVDQTIPTRYVAPLVKHLQKLPESHQSSIRQAIAEHPDLDTLKQATGEARSLSRYLEAAPQVQALNDESIDIENALDEAMRLGCLNSAAELVNQAAQLEHAIAKLYTTWKRVNSLSDRLYEDTGASTPSLRSMLKALERLSSNSIEFYFGDPKGENFSHTIRLKLEGEGDSEIGEKG
;
A
#
# COMPACT_ATOMS: atom_id res chain seq x y z
N SER A 1 -5.45 15.08 -12.88
CA SER A 1 -5.38 15.21 -14.35
C SER A 1 -5.20 16.66 -14.69
N GLU A 2 -4.18 16.98 -15.48
CA GLU A 2 -3.82 18.36 -15.81
C GLU A 2 -4.92 19.10 -16.57
N PRO A 3 -5.07 20.42 -16.33
CA PRO A 3 -6.16 21.23 -16.89
C PRO A 3 -6.14 21.29 -18.42
N GLU A 4 -4.99 21.15 -19.06
CA GLU A 4 -4.86 21.20 -20.53
C GLU A 4 -5.30 19.90 -21.21
N VAL A 5 -5.05 18.73 -20.60
CA VAL A 5 -5.62 17.45 -21.07
C VAL A 5 -7.14 17.47 -20.96
N GLN A 6 -7.69 18.12 -19.92
CA GLN A 6 -9.14 18.31 -19.78
C GLN A 6 -9.71 19.26 -20.85
N GLN A 7 -8.96 20.30 -21.24
CA GLN A 7 -9.35 21.20 -22.34
C GLN A 7 -9.35 20.49 -23.69
N LEU A 8 -8.32 19.67 -23.99
CA LEU A 8 -8.26 18.88 -25.23
C LEU A 8 -9.42 17.87 -25.32
N VAL A 9 -9.74 17.21 -24.20
CA VAL A 9 -10.91 16.32 -24.12
C VAL A 9 -12.22 17.09 -24.26
N ALA A 10 -12.34 18.27 -23.64
CA ALA A 10 -13.52 19.12 -23.76
C ALA A 10 -13.71 19.65 -25.19
N ASP A 11 -12.63 20.00 -25.89
CA ASP A 11 -12.68 20.51 -27.26
C ASP A 11 -12.91 19.41 -28.30
N ALA A 12 -12.47 18.17 -28.04
CA ALA A 12 -12.88 17.01 -28.82
C ALA A 12 -14.36 16.66 -28.60
N ALA A 13 -14.83 16.72 -27.34
CA ALA A 13 -16.24 16.51 -27.02
C ALA A 13 -17.14 17.59 -27.65
N LYS A 14 -16.71 18.86 -27.69
CA LYS A 14 -17.40 19.96 -28.40
C LYS A 14 -17.46 19.77 -29.91
N ARG A 15 -16.48 19.08 -30.51
CA ARG A 15 -16.45 18.75 -31.95
C ARG A 15 -17.32 17.54 -32.32
N GLY A 16 -17.92 16.87 -31.33
CA GLY A 16 -18.77 15.69 -31.54
C GLY A 16 -17.98 14.38 -31.69
N ASP A 17 -16.67 14.40 -31.49
CA ASP A 17 -15.82 13.21 -31.57
C ASP A 17 -15.91 12.38 -30.29
N ARG A 18 -16.09 11.06 -30.45
CA ARG A 18 -16.08 10.12 -29.32
C ARG A 18 -14.64 9.73 -28.99
N ILE A 19 -14.02 10.47 -28.08
CA ILE A 19 -12.75 10.07 -27.49
C ILE A 19 -12.96 8.91 -26.50
N THR A 20 -12.16 7.85 -26.66
CA THR A 20 -12.11 6.69 -25.77
C THR A 20 -11.15 6.94 -24.60
N ARG A 21 -11.31 6.19 -23.49
CA ARG A 21 -10.41 6.28 -22.33
C ARG A 21 -8.94 6.03 -22.69
N ARG A 22 -8.66 5.23 -23.72
CA ARG A 22 -7.30 4.94 -24.19
C ARG A 22 -6.68 6.15 -24.88
N GLU A 23 -7.44 6.89 -25.68
CA GLU A 23 -6.97 8.11 -26.33
C GLU A 23 -6.73 9.24 -25.33
N VAL A 24 -7.57 9.35 -24.28
CA VAL A 24 -7.31 10.29 -23.17
C VAL A 24 -6.00 9.96 -22.46
N GLN A 25 -5.74 8.67 -22.19
CA GLN A 25 -4.50 8.25 -21.55
C GLN A 25 -3.29 8.53 -22.46
N GLN A 26 -3.40 8.25 -23.75
CA GLN A 26 -2.34 8.52 -24.71
C GLN A 26 -2.01 10.03 -24.78
N LEU A 27 -3.02 10.89 -24.84
CA LEU A 27 -2.83 12.35 -24.82
C LEU A 27 -2.18 12.84 -23.52
N ALA A 28 -2.54 12.26 -22.38
CA ALA A 28 -1.92 12.57 -21.11
C ALA A 28 -0.44 12.12 -21.06
N ASP A 29 -0.15 10.93 -21.59
CA ASP A 29 1.20 10.38 -21.65
C ASP A 29 2.09 11.20 -22.60
N ASP A 30 1.57 11.60 -23.75
CA ASP A 30 2.26 12.43 -24.74
C ASP A 30 2.53 13.84 -24.18
N TRP A 31 1.56 14.44 -23.49
CA TRP A 31 1.76 15.72 -22.80
C TRP A 31 2.87 15.62 -21.76
N THR A 32 2.78 14.63 -20.87
CA THR A 32 3.75 14.40 -19.80
C THR A 32 5.16 14.19 -20.35
N ALA A 33 5.30 13.48 -21.46
CA ALA A 33 6.60 13.24 -22.08
C ALA A 33 7.21 14.51 -22.72
N MET A 34 6.38 15.43 -23.19
CA MET A 34 6.81 16.66 -23.89
C MET A 34 6.99 17.86 -22.94
N SER A 35 6.26 17.91 -21.82
CA SER A 35 6.24 19.06 -20.91
C SER A 35 7.00 18.87 -19.60
N SER A 36 7.46 17.65 -19.29
CA SER A 36 8.08 17.38 -18.00
C SER A 36 9.55 17.82 -17.93
N ASP A 37 9.85 18.73 -17.00
CA ASP A 37 11.21 19.14 -16.65
C ASP A 37 12.01 18.07 -15.87
N LEU A 38 11.37 16.95 -15.53
CA LEU A 38 11.98 15.84 -14.81
C LEU A 38 12.66 14.83 -15.74
N LEU A 39 12.55 15.01 -17.05
CA LEU A 39 13.15 14.13 -18.05
C LEU A 39 14.45 14.73 -18.61
N PRO A 40 15.52 13.92 -18.76
CA PRO A 40 16.71 14.33 -19.51
C PRO A 40 16.37 14.64 -20.98
N GLU A 41 17.13 15.55 -21.59
CA GLU A 41 16.91 15.98 -22.99
C GLU A 41 17.03 14.80 -23.96
N GLU A 42 17.96 13.88 -23.68
CA GLU A 42 18.25 12.71 -24.48
C GLU A 42 17.05 11.76 -24.58
N ILE A 43 16.20 11.71 -23.56
CA ILE A 43 14.95 10.94 -23.58
C ILE A 43 13.87 11.70 -24.35
N ARG A 44 13.79 13.03 -24.21
CA ARG A 44 12.83 13.85 -24.97
C ARG A 44 13.07 13.72 -26.46
N GLU A 45 14.33 13.81 -26.91
CA GLU A 45 14.72 13.58 -28.30
C GLU A 45 14.31 12.18 -28.78
N LYS A 46 14.58 11.13 -27.99
CA LYS A 46 14.23 9.76 -28.35
C LYS A 46 12.73 9.47 -28.41
N VAL A 47 11.93 10.20 -27.64
CA VAL A 47 10.46 10.16 -27.71
C VAL A 47 9.97 10.86 -28.98
N VAL A 48 10.55 12.01 -29.34
CA VAL A 48 10.26 12.73 -30.59
C VAL A 48 10.60 11.86 -31.81
N ASP A 49 11.75 11.17 -31.76
CA ASP A 49 12.21 10.24 -32.79
C ASP A 49 11.44 8.90 -32.80
N GLN A 50 10.43 8.74 -31.93
CA GLN A 50 9.58 7.55 -31.80
C GLN A 50 10.34 6.25 -31.46
N THR A 51 11.60 6.36 -31.03
CA THR A 51 12.40 5.20 -30.60
C THR A 51 11.95 4.67 -29.24
N ILE A 52 11.44 5.56 -28.37
CA ILE A 52 10.88 5.23 -27.06
C ILE A 52 9.40 5.63 -27.04
N PRO A 53 8.47 4.67 -26.84
CA PRO A 53 7.05 4.99 -26.72
C PRO A 53 6.74 5.82 -25.45
N THR A 54 5.94 6.88 -25.60
CA THR A 54 5.51 7.79 -24.51
C THR A 54 4.87 7.09 -23.31
N ARG A 55 4.20 5.96 -23.55
CA ARG A 55 3.60 5.09 -22.49
C ARG A 55 4.59 4.58 -21.44
N TYR A 56 5.89 4.54 -21.74
CA TYR A 56 6.93 4.13 -20.76
C TYR A 56 7.49 5.31 -19.97
N VAL A 57 7.31 6.53 -20.47
CA VAL A 57 7.80 7.77 -19.87
C VAL A 57 6.82 8.29 -18.81
N ALA A 58 5.52 8.23 -19.10
CA ALA A 58 4.50 8.73 -18.19
C ALA A 58 4.50 8.05 -16.79
N PRO A 59 4.66 6.71 -16.67
CA PRO A 59 4.78 6.07 -15.37
C PRO A 59 6.01 6.52 -14.59
N LEU A 60 7.15 6.71 -15.27
CA LEU A 60 8.38 7.19 -14.65
C LEU A 60 8.17 8.58 -14.03
N VAL A 61 7.69 9.54 -14.83
CA VAL A 61 7.47 10.92 -14.36
C VAL A 61 6.53 10.96 -13.15
N LYS A 62 5.44 10.19 -13.21
CA LYS A 62 4.48 10.08 -12.09
C LYS A 62 5.12 9.59 -10.80
N HIS A 63 6.05 8.63 -10.88
CA HIS A 63 6.73 8.10 -9.69
C HIS A 63 7.85 9.04 -9.23
N LEU A 64 8.63 9.61 -10.16
CA LEU A 64 9.69 10.59 -9.85
C LEU A 64 9.16 11.82 -9.11
N GLN A 65 7.99 12.35 -9.50
CA GLN A 65 7.35 13.49 -8.82
C GLN A 65 7.07 13.26 -7.32
N LYS A 66 6.99 11.99 -6.90
CA LYS A 66 6.74 11.61 -5.50
C LYS A 66 8.00 11.44 -4.68
N LEU A 67 9.17 11.42 -5.33
CA LEU A 67 10.44 11.17 -4.66
C LEU A 67 11.10 12.48 -4.23
N PRO A 68 11.94 12.46 -3.19
CA PRO A 68 12.87 13.55 -2.87
C PRO A 68 13.85 13.86 -4.02
N GLU A 69 14.32 15.11 -4.09
CA GLU A 69 15.24 15.58 -5.14
C GLU A 69 16.55 14.76 -5.24
N SER A 70 17.03 14.21 -4.13
CA SER A 70 18.20 13.33 -4.08
C SER A 70 18.02 12.10 -4.97
N HIS A 71 16.94 11.33 -4.75
CA HIS A 71 16.64 10.14 -5.55
C HIS A 71 16.23 10.49 -6.99
N GLN A 72 15.50 11.61 -7.19
CA GLN A 72 15.18 12.08 -8.54
C GLN A 72 16.45 12.34 -9.36
N SER A 73 17.45 12.98 -8.76
CA SER A 73 18.70 13.31 -9.43
C SER A 73 19.53 12.07 -9.75
N SER A 74 19.61 11.11 -8.82
CA SER A 74 20.26 9.81 -9.06
C SER A 74 19.63 9.05 -10.22
N ILE A 75 18.29 8.98 -10.27
CA ILE A 75 17.58 8.26 -11.32
C ILE A 75 17.71 8.99 -12.67
N ARG A 76 17.63 10.33 -12.68
CA ARG A 76 17.85 11.13 -13.91
C ARG A 76 19.26 10.93 -14.47
N GLN A 77 20.26 10.88 -13.61
CA GLN A 77 21.64 10.65 -14.02
C GLN A 77 21.81 9.26 -14.66
N ALA A 78 21.29 8.20 -14.04
CA ALA A 78 21.35 6.85 -14.60
C ALA A 78 20.70 6.75 -15.99
N ILE A 79 19.57 7.45 -16.19
CA ILE A 79 18.89 7.52 -17.48
C ILE A 79 19.68 8.34 -18.51
N ALA A 80 20.33 9.42 -18.10
CA ALA A 80 21.15 10.24 -19.00
C ALA A 80 22.42 9.50 -19.46
N GLU A 81 23.02 8.68 -18.58
CA GLU A 81 24.18 7.84 -18.91
C GLU A 81 23.82 6.73 -19.92
N HIS A 82 22.65 6.13 -19.77
CA HIS A 82 22.14 5.08 -20.66
C HIS A 82 20.70 5.36 -21.09
N PRO A 83 20.48 6.22 -22.10
CA PRO A 83 19.13 6.64 -22.51
C PRO A 83 18.45 5.57 -23.38
N ASP A 84 18.32 4.34 -22.90
CA ASP A 84 17.66 3.24 -23.61
C ASP A 84 16.36 2.79 -22.92
N LEU A 85 15.58 1.98 -23.64
CA LEU A 85 14.27 1.53 -23.18
C LEU A 85 14.37 0.63 -21.93
N ASP A 86 15.44 -0.13 -21.78
CA ASP A 86 15.56 -1.09 -20.68
C ASP A 86 16.00 -0.39 -19.39
N THR A 87 16.91 0.57 -19.48
CA THR A 87 17.26 1.49 -18.38
C THR A 87 16.04 2.30 -17.95
N LEU A 88 15.23 2.78 -18.89
CA LEU A 88 13.99 3.48 -18.57
C LEU A 88 13.01 2.60 -17.77
N LYS A 89 12.84 1.32 -18.16
CA LYS A 89 11.98 0.38 -17.42
C LYS A 89 12.55 0.08 -16.04
N GLN A 90 13.86 -0.10 -15.92
CA GLN A 90 14.53 -0.35 -14.65
C GLN A 90 14.35 0.84 -13.71
N ALA A 91 14.68 2.04 -14.17
CA ALA A 91 14.48 3.29 -13.44
C ALA A 91 13.01 3.50 -13.04
N THR A 92 12.06 3.14 -13.90
CA THR A 92 10.62 3.18 -13.57
C THR A 92 10.28 2.21 -12.45
N GLY A 93 10.86 1.01 -12.47
CA GLY A 93 10.70 0.00 -11.42
C GLY A 93 11.25 0.49 -10.07
N GLU A 94 12.46 1.03 -10.07
CA GLU A 94 13.11 1.60 -8.90
C GLU A 94 12.31 2.78 -8.32
N ALA A 95 11.94 3.74 -9.16
CA ALA A 95 11.11 4.88 -8.76
C ALA A 95 9.76 4.42 -8.18
N ARG A 96 9.16 3.39 -8.78
CA ARG A 96 7.92 2.80 -8.27
C ARG A 96 8.11 2.16 -6.89
N SER A 97 9.17 1.39 -6.69
CA SER A 97 9.46 0.74 -5.40
C SER A 97 9.78 1.77 -4.32
N LEU A 98 10.61 2.77 -4.60
CA LEU A 98 10.88 3.89 -3.68
C LEU A 98 9.62 4.65 -3.32
N SER A 99 8.78 5.00 -4.31
CA SER A 99 7.54 5.74 -4.03
C SER A 99 6.58 4.92 -3.15
N ARG A 100 6.49 3.60 -3.37
CA ARG A 100 5.67 2.71 -2.53
C ARG A 100 6.21 2.64 -1.11
N TYR A 101 7.52 2.54 -0.96
CA TYR A 101 8.17 2.54 0.34
C TYR A 101 7.87 3.84 1.11
N LEU A 102 8.11 5.00 0.49
CA LEU A 102 7.89 6.31 1.12
C LEU A 102 6.43 6.55 1.51
N GLU A 103 5.48 6.00 0.76
CA GLU A 103 4.05 6.05 1.10
C GLU A 103 3.69 5.15 2.29
N ALA A 104 4.33 3.98 2.41
CA ALA A 104 4.01 2.98 3.42
C ALA A 104 4.77 3.16 4.73
N ALA A 105 6.05 3.53 4.69
CA ALA A 105 6.93 3.59 5.85
C ALA A 105 6.39 4.46 7.01
N PRO A 106 5.83 5.67 6.77
CA PRO A 106 5.28 6.49 7.85
C PRO A 106 4.07 5.87 8.57
N GLN A 107 3.44 4.86 7.97
CA GLN A 107 2.26 4.19 8.52
C GLN A 107 2.64 3.00 9.42
N VAL A 108 3.91 2.57 9.40
CA VAL A 108 4.39 1.41 10.17
C VAL A 108 4.93 1.89 11.51
N GLN A 109 4.19 1.62 12.58
CA GLN A 109 4.59 1.93 13.95
C GLN A 109 5.86 1.18 14.33
N ALA A 110 6.01 -0.08 13.90
CA ALA A 110 7.21 -0.86 14.18
C ALA A 110 8.51 -0.23 13.62
N LEU A 111 8.44 0.60 12.58
CA LEU A 111 9.60 1.33 12.05
C LEU A 111 9.93 2.60 12.84
N ASN A 112 9.01 3.09 13.68
CA ASN A 112 9.20 4.29 14.50
C ASN A 112 9.73 3.97 15.92
N ASP A 113 9.58 2.73 16.38
CA ASP A 113 9.97 2.31 17.73
C ASP A 113 11.49 2.08 17.89
N GLU A 114 12.19 1.83 16.78
CA GLU A 114 13.64 1.63 16.76
C GLU A 114 14.33 2.77 16.00
N SER A 115 15.56 3.12 16.39
CA SER A 115 16.41 4.06 15.64
C SER A 115 16.93 3.39 14.36
N ILE A 116 16.03 3.14 13.41
CA ILE A 116 16.35 2.53 12.13
C ILE A 116 16.82 3.62 11.17
N ASP A 117 18.02 3.44 10.63
CA ASP A 117 18.50 4.26 9.52
C ASP A 117 17.91 3.74 8.20
N ILE A 118 16.72 4.27 7.90
CA ILE A 118 15.91 3.91 6.73
C ILE A 118 16.67 4.15 5.42
N GLU A 119 17.41 5.25 5.33
CA GLU A 119 18.12 5.63 4.10
C GLU A 119 19.22 4.61 3.80
N ASN A 120 20.02 4.24 4.81
CA ASN A 120 21.03 3.20 4.65
C ASN A 120 20.43 1.83 4.30
N ALA A 121 19.29 1.46 4.88
CA ALA A 121 18.60 0.21 4.55
C ALA A 121 18.10 0.18 3.09
N LEU A 122 17.62 1.32 2.57
CA LEU A 122 17.21 1.45 1.17
C LEU A 122 18.40 1.37 0.22
N ASP A 123 19.52 2.02 0.57
CA ASP A 123 20.76 1.95 -0.22
C ASP A 123 21.31 0.52 -0.28
N GLU A 124 21.27 -0.21 0.84
CA GLU A 124 21.62 -1.63 0.87
C GLU A 124 20.67 -2.47 0.00
N ALA A 125 19.36 -2.23 0.08
CA ALA A 125 18.38 -2.96 -0.72
C ALA A 125 18.53 -2.68 -2.23
N MET A 126 18.89 -1.45 -2.59
CA MET A 126 19.20 -1.06 -3.96
C MET A 126 20.47 -1.76 -4.45
N ARG A 127 21.55 -1.74 -3.65
CA ARG A 127 22.81 -2.42 -3.96
C ARG A 127 22.65 -3.93 -4.13
N LEU A 128 21.73 -4.55 -3.38
CA LEU A 128 21.42 -5.97 -3.45
C LEU A 128 20.37 -6.31 -4.54
N GLY A 129 19.79 -5.31 -5.21
CA GLY A 129 18.74 -5.51 -6.21
C GLY A 129 17.41 -6.03 -5.62
N CYS A 130 17.18 -5.86 -4.32
CA CYS A 130 15.98 -6.34 -3.61
C CYS A 130 15.03 -5.22 -3.16
N LEU A 131 15.22 -3.99 -3.66
CA LEU A 131 14.42 -2.81 -3.35
C LEU A 131 12.90 -3.04 -3.48
N ASN A 132 12.46 -3.78 -4.51
CA ASN A 132 11.04 -4.11 -4.67
C ASN A 132 10.51 -5.00 -3.53
N SER A 133 11.30 -5.98 -3.10
CA SER A 133 10.93 -6.86 -1.98
C SER A 133 10.91 -6.10 -0.66
N ALA A 134 11.87 -5.18 -0.44
CA ALA A 134 11.89 -4.32 0.73
C ALA A 134 10.66 -3.38 0.78
N ALA A 135 10.35 -2.72 -0.34
CA ALA A 135 9.16 -1.87 -0.44
C ALA A 135 7.86 -2.67 -0.23
N GLU A 136 7.80 -3.90 -0.74
CA GLU A 136 6.63 -4.77 -0.52
C GLU A 136 6.52 -5.22 0.94
N LEU A 137 7.62 -5.56 1.60
CA LEU A 137 7.63 -5.92 3.02
C LEU A 137 7.07 -4.79 3.89
N VAL A 138 7.53 -3.55 3.68
CA VAL A 138 7.02 -2.39 4.43
C VAL A 138 5.54 -2.12 4.14
N ASN A 139 5.13 -2.27 2.89
CA ASN A 139 3.71 -2.14 2.53
C ASN A 139 2.84 -3.22 3.20
N GLN A 140 3.30 -4.47 3.28
CA GLN A 140 2.59 -5.54 3.98
C GLN A 140 2.56 -5.31 5.50
N ALA A 141 3.65 -4.80 6.08
CA ALA A 141 3.69 -4.42 7.49
C ALA A 141 2.65 -3.34 7.82
N ALA A 142 2.55 -2.28 7.00
CA ALA A 142 1.55 -1.23 7.17
C ALA A 142 0.11 -1.78 7.08
N GLN A 143 -0.15 -2.69 6.13
CA GLN A 143 -1.45 -3.33 5.99
C GLN A 143 -1.81 -4.21 7.19
N LEU A 144 -0.82 -4.94 7.74
CA LEU A 144 -1.01 -5.78 8.91
C LEU A 144 -1.36 -4.94 10.14
N GLU A 145 -0.62 -3.88 10.41
CA GLU A 145 -0.91 -2.97 11.54
C GLU A 145 -2.30 -2.33 11.41
N HIS A 146 -2.68 -1.87 10.21
CA HIS A 146 -4.02 -1.33 9.98
C HIS A 146 -5.12 -2.38 10.18
N ALA A 147 -4.87 -3.62 9.76
CA ALA A 147 -5.79 -4.73 9.97
C ALA A 147 -5.94 -5.05 11.47
N ILE A 148 -4.85 -5.01 12.24
CA ILE A 148 -4.87 -5.18 13.69
C ILE A 148 -5.68 -4.06 14.36
N ALA A 149 -5.47 -2.80 13.99
CA ALA A 149 -6.25 -1.67 14.52
C ALA A 149 -7.75 -1.79 14.23
N LYS A 150 -8.11 -2.19 13.00
CA LYS A 150 -9.50 -2.47 12.61
C LYS A 150 -10.10 -3.66 13.34
N LEU A 151 -9.31 -4.72 13.53
CA LEU A 151 -9.73 -5.89 14.28
C LEU A 151 -10.05 -5.51 15.72
N TYR A 152 -9.15 -4.76 16.37
CA TYR A 152 -9.33 -4.29 17.73
C TYR A 152 -10.59 -3.43 17.91
N THR A 153 -10.80 -2.44 17.03
CA THR A 153 -11.98 -1.57 17.09
C THR A 153 -13.28 -2.34 16.83
N THR A 154 -13.27 -3.28 15.89
CA THR A 154 -14.41 -4.16 15.61
C THR A 154 -14.70 -5.10 16.78
N TRP A 155 -13.66 -5.69 17.37
CA TRP A 155 -13.77 -6.58 18.52
C TRP A 155 -14.36 -5.86 19.73
N LYS A 156 -13.86 -4.67 20.08
CA LYS A 156 -14.45 -3.85 21.15
C LYS A 156 -15.93 -3.53 20.91
N ARG A 157 -16.30 -3.23 19.66
CA ARG A 157 -17.70 -2.99 19.28
C ARG A 157 -18.57 -4.23 19.41
N VAL A 158 -18.09 -5.39 18.97
CA VAL A 158 -18.80 -6.67 19.15
C VAL A 158 -19.00 -6.97 20.63
N ASN A 159 -17.98 -6.78 21.46
CA ASN A 159 -18.06 -7.02 22.90
C ASN A 159 -19.13 -6.14 23.56
N SER A 160 -19.04 -4.81 23.37
CA SER A 160 -20.02 -3.86 23.92
C SER A 160 -21.46 -4.09 23.45
N LEU A 161 -21.67 -4.53 22.20
CA LEU A 161 -23.01 -4.88 21.70
C LEU A 161 -23.51 -6.19 22.30
N SER A 162 -22.65 -7.19 22.45
CA SER A 162 -22.97 -8.46 23.10
C SER A 162 -23.37 -8.24 24.56
N ASP A 163 -22.62 -7.42 25.30
CA ASP A 163 -22.90 -7.09 26.70
C ASP A 163 -24.27 -6.41 26.85
N ARG A 164 -24.52 -5.35 26.07
CA ARG A 164 -25.81 -4.65 26.08
C ARG A 164 -26.96 -5.57 25.71
N LEU A 165 -26.82 -6.38 24.65
CA LEU A 165 -27.86 -7.32 24.24
C LEU A 165 -28.10 -8.40 25.31
N TYR A 166 -27.05 -8.82 26.03
CA TYR A 166 -27.19 -9.77 27.12
C TYR A 166 -27.98 -9.16 28.29
N GLU A 167 -27.71 -7.90 28.66
CA GLU A 167 -28.48 -7.14 29.66
C GLU A 167 -29.95 -6.95 29.24
N ASP A 168 -30.20 -6.65 27.97
CA ASP A 168 -31.55 -6.48 27.41
C ASP A 168 -32.32 -7.80 27.23
N THR A 169 -31.61 -8.94 27.21
CA THR A 169 -32.26 -10.25 27.09
C THR A 169 -32.82 -10.75 28.43
N GLY A 170 -34.10 -11.10 28.45
CA GLY A 170 -34.76 -11.73 29.60
C GLY A 170 -34.96 -13.25 29.44
N ALA A 171 -35.77 -13.84 30.32
CA ALA A 171 -36.23 -15.24 30.19
C ALA A 171 -37.08 -15.48 28.93
N SER A 172 -37.65 -14.42 28.36
CA SER A 172 -38.54 -14.48 27.18
C SER A 172 -37.82 -14.49 25.83
N THR A 173 -36.48 -14.49 25.78
CA THR A 173 -35.70 -14.44 24.52
C THR A 173 -34.66 -15.58 24.40
N PRO A 174 -35.07 -16.86 24.43
CA PRO A 174 -34.15 -18.01 24.45
C PRO A 174 -33.31 -18.14 23.17
N SER A 175 -33.88 -17.86 22.00
CA SER A 175 -33.15 -17.92 20.72
C SER A 175 -32.06 -16.85 20.63
N LEU A 176 -32.32 -15.67 21.18
CA LEU A 176 -31.37 -14.56 21.21
C LEU A 176 -30.20 -14.88 22.15
N ARG A 177 -30.47 -15.51 23.30
CA ARG A 177 -29.42 -16.02 24.20
C ARG A 177 -28.57 -17.12 23.56
N SER A 178 -29.17 -18.02 22.78
CA SER A 178 -28.42 -19.05 22.05
C SER A 178 -27.50 -18.44 20.99
N MET A 179 -27.95 -17.37 20.31
CA MET A 179 -27.13 -16.65 19.34
C MET A 179 -25.96 -15.93 20.02
N LEU A 180 -26.21 -15.21 21.12
CA LEU A 180 -25.16 -14.55 21.91
C LEU A 180 -24.12 -15.56 22.40
N LYS A 181 -24.56 -16.72 22.90
CA LYS A 181 -23.67 -17.81 23.32
C LYS A 181 -22.81 -18.36 22.18
N ALA A 182 -23.34 -18.42 20.95
CA ALA A 182 -22.55 -18.82 19.79
C ALA A 182 -21.50 -17.75 19.40
N LEU A 183 -21.83 -16.48 19.58
CA LEU A 183 -20.96 -15.33 19.29
C LEU A 183 -19.95 -15.02 20.42
N GLU A 184 -20.11 -15.63 21.59
CA GLU A 184 -19.24 -15.45 22.77
C GLU A 184 -17.75 -15.68 22.44
N ARG A 185 -17.46 -16.61 21.53
CA ARG A 185 -16.09 -16.89 21.04
C ARG A 185 -15.41 -15.68 20.38
N LEU A 186 -16.20 -14.73 19.86
CA LEU A 186 -15.72 -13.52 19.20
C LEU A 186 -15.89 -12.26 20.06
N SER A 187 -16.72 -12.31 21.11
CA SER A 187 -16.91 -11.20 22.04
C SER A 187 -16.08 -11.31 23.32
N SER A 188 -15.57 -12.50 23.67
CA SER A 188 -14.74 -12.70 24.87
C SER A 188 -13.36 -12.02 24.77
N ASN A 189 -12.62 -11.96 25.90
CA ASN A 189 -11.27 -11.39 26.00
C ASN A 189 -10.17 -12.19 25.25
N SER A 190 -10.52 -13.35 24.69
CA SER A 190 -9.64 -14.15 23.84
C SER A 190 -10.41 -14.61 22.61
N ILE A 191 -10.09 -14.07 21.43
CA ILE A 191 -10.67 -14.55 20.18
C ILE A 191 -9.94 -15.83 19.78
N GLU A 192 -10.70 -16.88 19.49
CA GLU A 192 -10.20 -18.09 18.84
C GLU A 192 -10.78 -18.20 17.44
N PHE A 193 -9.90 -18.35 16.46
CA PHE A 193 -10.27 -18.59 15.07
C PHE A 193 -9.58 -19.87 14.55
N TYR A 194 -10.34 -20.65 13.79
CA TYR A 194 -9.89 -21.92 13.22
C TYR A 194 -9.81 -21.79 11.71
N PHE A 195 -8.64 -22.08 11.13
CA PHE A 195 -8.48 -22.18 9.68
C PHE A 195 -8.76 -23.62 9.24
N GLY A 196 -9.87 -23.81 8.53
CA GLY A 196 -10.33 -25.11 8.03
C GLY A 196 -11.75 -25.45 8.48
N ASP A 197 -12.17 -26.69 8.27
CA ASP A 197 -13.46 -27.18 8.75
C ASP A 197 -13.33 -27.58 10.23
N PRO A 198 -14.01 -26.89 11.18
CA PRO A 198 -13.99 -27.27 12.59
C PRO A 198 -14.65 -28.63 12.87
N LYS A 199 -15.30 -29.26 11.88
CA LYS A 199 -15.93 -30.58 11.94
C LYS A 199 -15.31 -31.61 10.97
N GLY A 200 -14.29 -31.23 10.21
CA GLY A 200 -13.66 -32.07 9.18
C GLY A 200 -12.25 -32.52 9.55
N GLU A 201 -11.70 -33.44 8.76
CA GLU A 201 -10.35 -34.02 8.97
C GLU A 201 -9.21 -33.06 8.59
N ASN A 202 -9.49 -31.99 7.84
CA ASN A 202 -8.50 -31.02 7.37
C ASN A 202 -8.44 -29.80 8.31
N PHE A 203 -7.94 -30.03 9.51
CA PHE A 203 -7.59 -28.96 10.45
C PHE A 203 -6.23 -28.39 10.06
N SER A 204 -6.16 -27.10 9.71
CA SER A 204 -4.88 -26.51 9.29
C SER A 204 -4.21 -25.76 10.44
N HIS A 205 -4.82 -24.75 11.05
CA HIS A 205 -4.18 -23.94 12.11
C HIS A 205 -5.22 -23.27 13.04
N THR A 206 -4.88 -23.12 14.34
CA THR A 206 -5.63 -22.29 15.30
C THR A 206 -4.88 -20.99 15.54
N ILE A 207 -5.57 -19.85 15.41
CA ILE A 207 -5.06 -18.56 15.86
C ILE A 207 -5.85 -18.14 17.10
N ARG A 208 -5.12 -17.87 18.19
CA ARG A 208 -5.68 -17.31 19.42
C ARG A 208 -5.11 -15.91 19.63
N LEU A 209 -5.99 -14.92 19.76
CA LEU A 209 -5.63 -13.54 20.05
C LEU A 209 -6.13 -13.19 21.43
N LYS A 210 -5.22 -12.82 22.32
CA LYS A 210 -5.53 -12.35 23.68
C LYS A 210 -5.07 -10.89 23.78
N LEU A 211 -5.93 -10.03 24.32
CA LEU A 211 -5.48 -8.71 24.76
C LEU A 211 -4.68 -8.90 26.04
N GLU A 212 -3.40 -8.61 26.01
CA GLU A 212 -2.67 -8.35 27.26
C GLU A 212 -3.15 -7.01 27.81
N GLY A 213 -3.55 -7.02 29.09
CA GLY A 213 -3.87 -5.78 29.79
C GLY A 213 -2.59 -5.04 30.16
N GLU A 214 -2.67 -3.72 30.35
CA GLU A 214 -1.66 -2.97 31.11
C GLU A 214 -1.59 -3.58 32.52
N GLY A 215 -0.63 -4.47 32.78
CA GLY A 215 -0.47 -5.01 34.14
C GLY A 215 0.32 -6.30 34.37
N ASP A 216 0.86 -6.99 33.35
CA ASP A 216 1.58 -8.27 33.57
C ASP A 216 3.05 -8.25 33.08
N SER A 217 3.71 -7.08 33.12
CA SER A 217 5.17 -6.97 32.89
C SER A 217 6.00 -6.86 34.16
N GLU A 218 5.41 -7.05 35.35
CA GLU A 218 6.16 -7.20 36.60
C GLU A 218 5.69 -8.44 37.34
N ILE A 219 6.39 -9.56 37.16
CA ILE A 219 6.88 -10.51 38.18
C ILE A 219 7.61 -11.60 37.38
N GLY A 220 8.86 -11.30 37.05
CA GLY A 220 9.75 -12.19 36.31
C GLY A 220 11.20 -12.10 36.73
N GLU A 221 11.51 -11.55 37.91
CA GLU A 221 12.82 -11.69 38.54
C GLU A 221 12.65 -11.68 40.07
N LYS A 222 12.66 -12.87 40.66
CA LYS A 222 13.40 -13.24 41.88
C LYS A 222 12.99 -14.64 42.33
N GLY A 223 13.95 -15.55 42.27
CA GLY A 223 13.86 -16.94 42.75
C GLY A 223 15.00 -17.76 42.19
#